data_AF-A0A2N1WJ91-F1
#
_entry.id   AF-A0A2N1WJ91-F1
#
_cell.length_a   1.000
_cell.length_b   1.000
_cell.length_c   1.000
_cell.angle_alpha   90.00
_cell.angle_beta   90.00
_cell.angle_gamma   90.00
#
_symmetry.space_group_name_H-M   'P 1'
#
loop_
_entity.id
_entity.type
_entity.pdbx_description
1 polymer ?
#
loop_
_entity_poly.entity_id
_entity_poly.type
_entity_poly.pdbx_seq_one_letter_code
_entity_poly.pdbx_strand_id
1 'polypeptide(L)'
;MSASPTEQRQVVWALIAQFWVDTEYDAGQLDSFADRLAACGFSMRELDRIVNREVCGAFAIFTLAVLFSAGMALPDWYYPADEARRKVAAWLSRPRLLSFLNPFWIAGYAAARWFLRQTWPDLRRRVARRLAPPAG
;
A
#
# COMPACT_ATOMS: atom_id res chain seq x y z
N MET A 1 2.18 4.11 25.31
CA MET A 1 2.13 5.31 24.46
C MET A 1 1.57 4.88 23.11
N SER A 2 0.46 5.45 22.66
CA SER A 2 -0.07 5.22 21.31
C SER A 2 0.88 5.87 20.29
N ALA A 3 1.20 5.16 19.21
CA ALA A 3 2.03 5.69 18.12
C ALA A 3 1.40 6.96 17.52
N SER A 4 2.22 7.88 17.03
CA SER A 4 1.75 9.10 16.38
C SER A 4 0.97 8.78 15.09
N PRO A 5 0.04 9.64 14.63
CA PRO A 5 -0.72 9.42 13.40
C PRO A 5 0.16 9.20 12.15
N THR A 6 1.36 9.80 12.15
CA THR A 6 2.36 9.61 11.09
C THR A 6 2.94 8.20 11.11
N GLU A 7 3.32 7.69 12.28
CA GLU A 7 3.85 6.33 12.44
C GLU A 7 2.79 5.27 12.12
N GLN A 8 1.55 5.48 12.54
CA GLN A 8 0.43 4.60 12.18
C GLN A 8 0.24 4.55 10.65
N ARG A 9 0.30 5.70 9.98
CA ARG A 9 0.20 5.75 8.51
C ARG A 9 1.37 5.06 7.82
N GLN A 10 2.58 5.14 8.38
CA GLN A 10 3.75 4.41 7.87
C GLN A 10 3.55 2.89 7.96
N VAL A 11 2.88 2.38 8.99
CA VAL A 11 2.54 0.94 9.08
C VAL A 11 1.61 0.52 7.95
N VAL A 12 0.54 1.28 7.70
CA VAL A 12 -0.39 1.02 6.58
C VAL A 12 0.38 0.99 5.26
N TRP A 13 1.23 1.99 5.03
CA TRP A 13 2.06 2.06 3.83
C TRP A 13 2.99 0.86 3.68
N ALA A 14 3.72 0.51 4.73
CA ALA A 14 4.66 -0.59 4.70
C ALA A 14 3.96 -1.90 4.37
N LEU A 15 2.81 -2.19 5.00
CA LEU A 15 2.05 -3.41 4.77
C LEU A 15 1.47 -3.51 3.36
N ILE A 16 0.96 -2.40 2.81
CA ILE A 16 0.34 -2.42 1.49
C ILE A 16 1.39 -2.44 0.37
N ALA A 17 2.55 -1.81 0.60
CA ALA A 17 3.68 -1.85 -0.31
C ALA A 17 4.23 -3.28 -0.52
N GLN A 18 4.08 -4.16 0.47
CA GLN A 18 4.52 -5.56 0.38
C GLN A 18 3.88 -6.30 -0.81
N PHE A 19 2.65 -5.93 -1.22
CA PHE A 19 2.03 -6.53 -2.40
C PHE A 19 2.78 -6.30 -3.71
N TRP A 20 3.66 -5.30 -3.80
CA TRP A 20 4.52 -5.09 -4.98
C TRP A 20 5.85 -5.82 -4.90
N VAL A 21 6.20 -6.39 -3.74
CA VAL A 21 7.48 -7.09 -3.49
C VAL A 21 7.25 -8.59 -3.55
N ASP A 22 6.32 -9.11 -2.76
CA ASP A 22 5.89 -10.51 -2.84
C ASP A 22 4.46 -10.58 -3.37
N THR A 23 4.23 -11.52 -4.30
CA THR A 23 2.93 -11.72 -4.94
C THR A 23 2.08 -12.81 -4.28
N GLU A 24 2.67 -13.59 -3.38
CA GLU A 24 2.02 -14.72 -2.72
C GLU A 24 2.10 -14.56 -1.21
N TYR A 25 0.93 -14.52 -0.57
CA TYR A 25 0.80 -14.53 0.89
C TYR A 25 -0.14 -15.63 1.30
N ASP A 26 0.25 -16.39 2.31
CA ASP A 26 -0.64 -17.36 2.93
C ASP A 26 -1.72 -16.68 3.79
N ALA A 27 -2.72 -17.47 4.20
CA ALA A 27 -3.84 -16.95 4.99
C ALA A 27 -3.40 -16.39 6.35
N GLY A 28 -2.36 -16.95 6.98
CA GLY A 28 -1.85 -16.51 8.27
C GLY A 28 -1.09 -15.18 8.18
N GLN A 29 -0.32 -14.97 7.11
CA GLN A 29 0.33 -13.71 6.80
C GLN A 29 -0.70 -12.60 6.55
N LEU A 30 -1.74 -12.89 5.76
CA LEU A 30 -2.84 -11.94 5.51
C LEU A 30 -3.62 -11.61 6.79
N ASP A 31 -3.80 -12.57 7.70
CA ASP A 31 -4.41 -12.31 8.99
C ASP A 31 -3.53 -11.43 9.89
N SER A 32 -2.22 -11.69 9.95
CA SER A 32 -1.26 -10.84 10.66
C SER A 32 -1.25 -9.40 10.12
N PHE A 33 -1.33 -9.23 8.79
CA PHE A 33 -1.47 -7.90 8.18
C PHE A 33 -2.78 -7.23 8.61
N ALA A 34 -3.88 -7.98 8.63
CA ALA A 34 -5.17 -7.45 9.03
C ALA A 34 -5.20 -7.01 10.50
N ASP A 35 -4.57 -7.77 11.41
CA ASP A 35 -4.43 -7.42 12.82
C ASP A 35 -3.67 -6.11 13.00
N ARG A 36 -2.53 -5.98 12.31
CA ARG A 36 -1.70 -4.76 12.37
C ARG A 36 -2.43 -3.54 11.79
N LEU A 37 -3.16 -3.71 10.69
CA LEU A 37 -3.96 -2.63 10.09
C LEU A 37 -5.11 -2.20 11.01
N ALA A 38 -5.80 -3.14 11.64
CA ALA A 38 -6.86 -2.83 12.59
C ALA A 38 -6.33 -2.08 13.83
N ALA A 39 -5.11 -2.41 14.29
CA ALA A 39 -4.45 -1.73 15.40
C ALA A 39 -3.95 -0.31 15.08
N CYS A 40 -3.94 0.12 13.82
CA CYS A 40 -3.47 1.46 13.43
C CYS A 40 -4.43 2.59 13.82
N GLY A 41 -5.63 2.29 14.34
CA GLY A 41 -6.59 3.30 14.80
C GLY A 41 -7.30 4.07 13.68
N PHE A 42 -7.13 3.66 12.41
CA PHE A 42 -7.83 4.24 11.27
C PHE A 42 -9.16 3.54 11.01
N SER A 43 -10.17 4.31 10.64
CA SER A 43 -11.41 3.76 10.08
C SER A 43 -11.13 3.07 8.74
N MET A 44 -12.02 2.14 8.36
CA MET A 44 -11.93 1.49 7.05
C MET A 44 -11.90 2.51 5.89
N ARG A 45 -12.63 3.62 6.00
CA ARG A 45 -12.64 4.69 5.00
C ARG A 45 -11.29 5.39 4.89
N GLU A 46 -10.61 5.60 6.01
CA GLU A 46 -9.27 6.21 6.03
C GLU A 46 -8.22 5.25 5.46
N LEU A 47 -8.32 3.96 5.78
CA LEU A 47 -7.47 2.92 5.18
C LEU A 47 -7.67 2.88 3.66
N ASP A 48 -8.92 2.80 3.18
CA ASP A 48 -9.24 2.83 1.76
C ASP A 48 -8.67 4.09 1.09
N ARG A 49 -8.70 5.24 1.77
CA ARG A 49 -8.10 6.49 1.27
C ARG A 49 -6.57 6.41 1.18
N ILE A 50 -5.89 5.92 2.22
CA ILE A 50 -4.43 5.78 2.26
C ILE A 50 -3.98 4.81 1.16
N VAL A 51 -4.59 3.62 1.10
CA VAL A 51 -4.31 2.59 0.10
C VAL A 51 -4.48 3.15 -1.31
N ASN A 52 -5.66 3.70 -1.63
CA ASN A 52 -5.97 4.09 -3.00
C ASN A 52 -5.26 5.37 -3.44
N ARG A 53 -5.12 6.38 -2.56
CA ARG A 53 -4.58 7.69 -2.96
C ARG A 53 -3.10 7.84 -2.68
N GLU A 54 -2.62 7.26 -1.59
CA GLU A 54 -1.22 7.45 -1.18
C GLU A 54 -0.38 6.32 -1.74
N VAL A 55 -0.69 5.07 -1.40
CA VAL A 55 0.14 3.92 -1.82
C VAL A 55 0.09 3.74 -3.35
N CYS A 56 -1.09 3.64 -3.96
CA CYS A 56 -1.16 3.52 -5.43
C CYS A 56 -0.50 4.71 -6.15
N GLY A 57 -0.62 5.92 -5.59
CA GLY A 57 -0.04 7.13 -6.17
C GLY A 57 1.49 7.04 -6.20
N ALA A 58 2.09 6.45 -5.19
CA ALA A 58 3.53 6.30 -5.08
C ALA A 58 4.08 5.19 -5.96
N PHE A 59 3.35 4.08 -6.04
CA PHE A 59 3.71 2.94 -6.87
C PHE A 59 3.29 3.10 -8.33
N ALA A 60 2.66 4.22 -8.72
CA ALA A 60 2.15 4.43 -10.08
C ALA A 60 3.23 4.18 -11.16
N ILE A 61 4.34 4.90 -11.10
CA ILE A 61 5.43 4.78 -12.09
C ILE A 61 6.12 3.41 -11.98
N PHE A 62 6.32 2.92 -10.76
CA PHE A 62 6.93 1.60 -10.54
C PHE A 62 6.07 0.48 -11.15
N THR A 63 4.74 0.57 -11.01
CA THR A 63 3.81 -0.42 -11.57
C THR A 63 3.89 -0.43 -13.10
N LEU A 64 3.99 0.73 -13.76
CA LEU A 64 4.25 0.75 -15.20
C LEU A 64 5.59 0.15 -15.55
N ALA A 65 6.66 0.53 -14.83
CA ALA A 65 7.99 0.01 -15.09
C ALA A 65 7.99 -1.52 -15.03
N VAL A 66 7.38 -2.10 -13.98
CA VAL A 66 7.22 -3.56 -13.83
C VAL A 66 6.43 -4.16 -15.00
N LEU A 67 5.26 -3.60 -15.35
CA LEU A 67 4.43 -4.10 -16.45
C LEU A 67 5.13 -4.04 -17.81
N PHE A 68 5.85 -2.96 -18.11
CA PHE A 68 6.62 -2.82 -19.34
C PHE A 68 7.89 -3.66 -19.34
N SER A 69 8.43 -3.99 -18.16
CA SER A 69 9.57 -4.89 -18.00
C SER A 69 9.19 -6.36 -17.94
N ALA A 70 7.90 -6.72 -17.96
CA ALA A 70 7.43 -8.10 -17.82
C ALA A 70 8.07 -9.02 -18.89
N GLY A 71 9.13 -9.74 -18.50
CA GLY A 71 9.96 -10.58 -19.36
C GLY A 71 11.47 -10.35 -19.21
N MET A 72 11.90 -9.23 -18.62
CA MET A 72 13.28 -9.02 -18.17
C MET A 72 13.33 -9.24 -16.66
N ALA A 73 14.22 -10.13 -16.21
CA ALA A 73 14.36 -10.54 -14.82
C ALA A 73 14.23 -9.33 -13.88
N LEU A 74 13.31 -9.40 -12.90
CA LEU A 74 13.37 -8.48 -11.77
C LEU A 74 14.72 -8.73 -11.09
N PRO A 75 15.65 -7.75 -11.03
CA PRO A 75 16.82 -7.92 -10.18
C PRO A 75 16.36 -8.15 -8.74
N ASP A 76 17.18 -8.79 -7.91
CA ASP A 76 16.87 -8.98 -6.50
C ASP A 76 16.68 -7.60 -5.82
N TRP A 77 15.43 -7.14 -5.74
CA TRP A 77 15.06 -5.85 -5.18
C TRP A 77 15.03 -5.96 -3.65
N TYR A 78 16.20 -6.16 -3.04
CA TYR A 78 16.31 -6.00 -1.60
C TYR A 78 16.22 -4.51 -1.26
N TYR A 79 15.08 -4.11 -0.68
CA TYR A 79 14.89 -2.77 -0.15
C TYR A 79 14.94 -2.80 1.38
N PRO A 80 16.02 -2.29 2.02
CA PRO A 80 16.07 -2.14 3.46
C PRO A 80 14.88 -1.32 3.96
N ALA A 81 14.21 -1.78 5.02
CA ALA A 81 12.97 -1.18 5.53
C ALA A 81 13.10 0.33 5.81
N ASP A 82 14.26 0.79 6.30
CA ASP A 82 14.50 2.20 6.59
C ASP A 82 14.66 3.06 5.32
N GLU A 83 15.19 2.49 4.23
CA GLU A 83 15.25 3.19 2.95
C GLU A 83 13.85 3.33 2.34
N ALA A 84 13.04 2.28 2.42
CA ALA A 84 11.64 2.33 2.00
C ALA A 84 10.88 3.41 2.78
N ARG A 85 11.02 3.46 4.12
CA ARG A 85 10.40 4.51 4.97
C ARG A 85 10.79 5.92 4.54
N ARG A 86 12.09 6.16 4.25
CA ARG A 86 12.57 7.48 3.77
C ARG A 86 11.97 7.86 2.41
N LYS A 87 11.95 6.93 1.45
CA LYS A 87 11.37 7.18 0.11
C LYS A 87 9.86 7.45 0.19
N VAL A 88 9.14 6.72 1.06
CA VAL A 88 7.72 6.96 1.34
C VAL A 88 7.50 8.36 1.94
N ALA A 89 8.28 8.74 2.96
CA ALA A 89 8.18 10.06 3.58
C ALA A 89 8.42 11.20 2.56
N ALA A 90 9.45 11.05 1.73
CA ALA A 90 9.78 12.01 0.66
C ALA A 90 8.69 12.06 -0.43
N TRP A 91 7.99 10.96 -0.71
CA TRP A 91 6.86 10.96 -1.63
C TRP A 91 5.65 11.68 -1.02
N LEU A 92 5.34 11.39 0.25
CA LEU A 92 4.22 12.00 0.97
C LEU A 92 4.35 13.53 1.08
N SER A 93 5.57 14.06 1.06
CA SER A 93 5.83 15.50 1.09
C SER A 93 5.72 16.21 -0.27
N ARG A 94 5.52 15.50 -1.40
CA ARG A 94 5.50 16.11 -2.73
C ARG A 94 4.16 16.78 -3.08
N PRO A 95 4.15 17.91 -3.83
CA PRO A 95 2.93 18.53 -4.32
C PRO A 95 2.21 17.61 -5.33
N ARG A 96 1.03 17.11 -4.95
CA ARG A 96 0.26 16.15 -5.77
C ARG A 96 -0.17 16.68 -7.13
N LEU A 97 -0.37 17.99 -7.25
CA LEU A 97 -0.77 18.63 -8.52
C LEU A 97 0.23 18.37 -9.65
N LEU A 98 1.52 18.30 -9.33
CA LEU A 98 2.57 18.02 -10.33
C LEU A 98 2.48 16.60 -10.88
N SER A 99 1.88 15.65 -10.14
CA SER A 99 1.73 14.27 -10.61
C SER A 99 0.64 14.13 -11.67
N PHE A 100 -0.41 14.96 -11.63
CA PHE A 100 -1.48 14.95 -12.64
C PHE A 100 -1.06 15.51 -14.00
N LEU A 101 0.08 16.21 -14.06
CA LEU A 101 0.66 16.68 -15.32
C LEU A 101 1.46 15.58 -16.05
N ASN A 102 1.72 14.45 -15.39
CA ASN A 102 2.50 13.35 -15.96
C ASN A 102 1.57 12.24 -16.48
N PRO A 103 1.46 12.03 -17.81
CA PRO A 103 0.58 11.00 -18.38
C PRO A 103 0.99 9.57 -17.97
N PHE A 104 2.29 9.30 -17.78
CA PHE A 104 2.78 8.02 -17.28
C PHE A 104 2.35 7.80 -15.82
N TRP A 105 2.30 8.86 -15.01
CA TRP A 105 1.80 8.73 -13.65
C TRP A 105 0.31 8.35 -13.65
N ILE A 106 -0.51 8.95 -14.52
CA ILE A 106 -1.94 8.63 -14.62
C ILE A 106 -2.14 7.16 -15.03
N ALA A 107 -1.46 6.73 -16.10
CA ALA A 107 -1.55 5.34 -16.56
C ALA A 107 -1.07 4.36 -15.49
N GLY A 108 0.02 4.69 -14.80
CA GLY A 108 0.55 3.87 -13.72
C GLY A 108 -0.31 3.84 -12.48
N TYR A 109 -0.98 4.94 -12.15
CA TYR A 109 -1.92 4.99 -11.05
C TYR A 109 -3.15 4.12 -11.34
N ALA A 110 -3.65 4.14 -12.57
CA ALA A 110 -4.71 3.24 -13.00
C ALA A 110 -4.27 1.76 -12.90
N ALA A 111 -3.07 1.44 -13.37
CA ALA A 111 -2.48 0.11 -13.27
C ALA A 111 -2.30 -0.35 -11.80
N ALA A 112 -1.74 0.50 -10.94
CA ALA A 112 -1.55 0.24 -9.51
C ALA A 112 -2.89 -0.05 -8.80
N ARG A 113 -3.94 0.72 -9.14
CA ARG A 113 -5.29 0.47 -8.62
C ARG A 113 -5.89 -0.82 -9.16
N TRP A 114 -5.67 -1.15 -10.42
CA TRP A 114 -6.11 -2.43 -10.99
C TRP A 114 -5.41 -3.61 -10.30
N PHE A 115 -4.10 -3.51 -10.06
CA PHE A 115 -3.33 -4.50 -9.34
C PHE A 115 -3.87 -4.74 -7.92
N LEU A 116 -4.03 -3.66 -7.13
CA LEU A 116 -4.58 -3.81 -5.78
C LEU A 116 -6.04 -4.28 -5.75
N ARG A 117 -6.82 -4.10 -6.81
CA ARG A 117 -8.19 -4.67 -6.84
C ARG A 117 -8.19 -6.20 -6.80
N GLN A 118 -7.07 -6.85 -7.09
CA GLN A 118 -6.95 -8.31 -6.99
C GLN A 118 -6.69 -8.77 -5.55
N THR A 119 -5.88 -8.03 -4.78
CA THR A 119 -5.43 -8.45 -3.43
C THR A 119 -6.12 -7.71 -2.28
N TRP A 120 -6.36 -6.40 -2.43
CA TRP A 120 -6.96 -5.56 -1.39
C TRP A 120 -8.33 -6.04 -0.92
N PRO A 121 -9.26 -6.53 -1.76
CA PRO A 121 -10.60 -6.92 -1.28
C PRO A 121 -10.59 -8.01 -0.22
N ASP A 122 -9.68 -8.98 -0.27
CA ASP A 122 -9.59 -10.03 0.76
C ASP A 122 -9.05 -9.46 2.07
N LEU A 123 -7.91 -8.78 2.02
CA LEU A 123 -7.33 -8.13 3.20
C LEU A 123 -8.31 -7.12 3.83
N ARG A 124 -9.02 -6.34 3.01
CA ARG A 124 -10.03 -5.38 3.45
C ARG A 124 -11.16 -6.07 4.23
N ARG A 125 -11.65 -7.22 3.78
CA ARG A 125 -12.68 -8.01 4.51
C ARG A 125 -12.13 -8.52 5.84
N ARG A 126 -10.88 -8.97 5.89
CA ARG A 126 -10.21 -9.40 7.12
C ARG A 126 -10.08 -8.27 8.14
N VAL A 127 -9.70 -7.07 7.69
CA VAL A 127 -9.62 -5.87 8.54
C VAL A 127 -11.02 -5.43 9.00
N ALA A 128 -12.02 -5.45 8.11
CA ALA A 128 -13.38 -5.06 8.45
C ALA A 128 -13.96 -5.92 9.60
N ARG A 129 -13.68 -7.22 9.59
CA ARG A 129 -14.08 -8.14 10.67
C ARG A 129 -13.44 -7.80 12.02
N ARG A 130 -12.20 -7.30 12.02
CA ARG A 130 -11.46 -6.92 13.23
C ARG A 130 -11.87 -5.55 13.79
N LEU A 131 -12.32 -4.66 12.90
CA LEU A 131 -12.85 -3.35 13.29
C LEU A 131 -14.33 -3.40 13.69
N ALA A 132 -15.04 -4.49 13.40
CA ALA A 132 -16.43 -4.65 13.80
C ALA A 132 -16.51 -4.78 15.34
N PRO A 133 -17.49 -4.13 15.99
CA PRO A 133 -17.72 -4.35 17.41
C PRO A 133 -18.06 -5.83 17.66
N PRO A 134 -17.67 -6.40 18.82
CA PRO A 134 -18.05 -7.76 19.18
C PRO A 134 -19.57 -7.87 19.15
N ALA A 135 -20.09 -8.90 18.48
CA ALA A 135 -21.52 -9.22 18.52
C ALA A 135 -21.86 -9.58 19.97
N GLY A 136 -22.62 -8.69 20.63
CA GLY A 136 -23.16 -8.92 21.97
C GLY A 136 -24.28 -9.94 21.97
#